data_AF-A0A935ZLL5-F1
#
_entry.id   AF-A0A935ZLL5-F1
#
_cell.length_a   1.000
_cell.length_b   1.000
_cell.length_c   1.000
_cell.angle_alpha   90.00
_cell.angle_beta   90.00
_cell.angle_gamma   90.00
#
_symmetry.space_group_name_H-M   'P 1'
#
loop_
_entity.id
_entity.type
_entity.pdbx_description
1 polymer ?
#
loop_
_entity_poly.entity_id
_entity_poly.type
_entity_poly.pdbx_seq_one_letter_code
_entity_poly.pdbx_strand_id
1 'polypeptide(L)'
;MSDAGFERNLLYCQIVAQLLIADAAVTDAERDFLERLMVRFGFDAQQKQAVFNGVDIGQPIDDKLAQLDAASRMQLLGELEAAAAVDGEIDEVELEIIDEVRRALAGDPSA
;
A
#
# COMPACT_ATOMS: atom_id res chain seq x y z
N MET A 1 -16.40 -2.48 10.71
CA MET A 1 -14.94 -2.61 10.84
C MET A 1 -14.59 -2.30 12.29
N SER A 2 -13.71 -3.08 12.94
CA SER A 2 -13.19 -2.71 14.26
C SER A 2 -12.18 -1.58 14.12
N ASP A 3 -11.93 -0.82 15.18
CA ASP A 3 -10.96 0.29 15.16
C ASP A 3 -9.56 -0.18 14.74
N ALA A 4 -9.10 -1.32 15.28
CA ALA A 4 -7.83 -1.93 14.88
C ALA A 4 -7.80 -2.41 13.41
N GLY A 5 -8.95 -2.86 12.90
CA GLY A 5 -9.07 -3.24 11.48
C GLY A 5 -9.05 -2.03 10.55
N PHE A 6 -9.60 -0.90 11.01
CA PHE A 6 -9.56 0.37 10.29
C PHE A 6 -8.15 0.94 10.21
N GLU A 7 -7.45 1.05 11.35
CA GLU A 7 -6.07 1.58 11.39
C GLU A 7 -5.13 0.78 10.49
N ARG A 8 -5.25 -0.56 10.53
CA ARG A 8 -4.50 -1.43 9.62
C ARG A 8 -4.78 -1.13 8.15
N ASN A 9 -6.06 -1.08 7.76
CA ASN A 9 -6.44 -0.84 6.36
C ASN A 9 -6.06 0.58 5.91
N LEU A 10 -6.03 1.54 6.84
CA LEU A 10 -5.61 2.91 6.59
C LEU A 10 -4.10 2.97 6.32
N LEU A 11 -3.30 2.34 7.18
CA LEU A 11 -1.85 2.20 6.99
C LEU A 11 -1.53 1.49 5.67
N TYR A 12 -2.29 0.45 5.35
CA TYR A 12 -2.18 -0.26 4.09
C TYR A 12 -2.33 0.70 2.91
N CYS A 13 -3.45 1.42 2.82
CA CYS A 13 -3.70 2.34 1.72
C CYS A 13 -2.69 3.49 1.67
N GLN A 14 -2.15 3.93 2.82
CA GLN A 14 -1.10 4.95 2.87
C GLN A 14 0.21 4.47 2.28
N ILE A 15 0.62 3.22 2.57
CA ILE A 15 1.83 2.61 2.00
C ILE A 15 1.69 2.54 0.47
N VAL A 16 0.56 2.04 -0.01
CA VAL A 16 0.28 1.98 -1.47
C VAL A 16 0.30 3.38 -2.08
N ALA A 17 -0.43 4.33 -1.51
CA ALA A 17 -0.49 5.69 -2.03
C ALA A 17 0.88 6.37 -2.05
N GLN A 18 1.73 6.11 -1.04
CA GLN A 18 3.07 6.65 -0.99
C GLN A 18 3.97 6.11 -2.10
N LEU A 19 3.87 4.81 -2.41
CA LEU A 19 4.61 4.16 -3.49
C LEU A 19 4.19 4.73 -4.85
N LEU A 20 2.89 4.85 -5.10
CA LEU A 20 2.36 5.41 -6.36
C LEU A 20 2.78 6.88 -6.58
N ILE A 21 2.92 7.66 -5.51
CA ILE A 21 3.23 9.10 -5.61
C ILE A 21 4.75 9.35 -5.72
N ALA A 22 5.60 8.39 -5.34
CA ALA A 22 7.05 8.54 -5.32
C ALA A 22 7.65 8.90 -6.70
N ASP A 23 7.07 8.41 -7.79
CA ASP A 23 7.53 8.68 -9.16
C ASP A 23 7.04 10.01 -9.76
N ALA A 24 6.43 10.88 -8.93
CA ALA A 24 5.93 12.21 -9.30
C ALA A 24 4.90 12.25 -10.44
N ALA A 25 4.44 11.09 -10.93
CA ALA A 25 3.41 10.96 -11.94
C ALA A 25 2.50 9.77 -11.62
N VAL A 26 1.42 10.02 -10.88
CA VAL A 26 0.34 9.04 -10.70
C VAL A 26 -0.48 8.96 -11.98
N THR A 27 -0.53 7.78 -12.58
CA THR A 27 -1.38 7.45 -13.73
C THR A 27 -2.84 7.24 -13.32
N ASP A 28 -3.75 7.30 -14.30
CA ASP A 28 -5.17 7.00 -14.05
C ASP A 28 -5.38 5.55 -13.58
N ALA A 29 -4.56 4.61 -14.05
CA ALA A 29 -4.62 3.20 -13.65
C ALA A 29 -4.25 3.00 -12.17
N GLU A 30 -3.16 3.61 -11.72
CA GLU A 30 -2.71 3.59 -10.34
C GLU A 30 -3.72 4.24 -9.39
N ARG A 31 -4.33 5.35 -9.84
CA ARG A 31 -5.41 6.03 -9.12
C ARG A 31 -6.64 5.13 -8.98
N ASP A 32 -7.03 4.45 -10.04
CA ASP A 32 -8.16 3.51 -10.05
C ASP A 32 -7.90 2.29 -9.18
N PHE A 33 -6.66 1.80 -9.14
CA PHE A 33 -6.26 0.72 -8.24
C PHE A 33 -6.45 1.10 -6.76
N LEU A 34 -5.87 2.23 -6.35
CA LEU A 34 -6.01 2.73 -4.98
C LEU A 34 -7.47 2.98 -4.60
N GLU A 35 -8.28 3.51 -5.52
CA GLU A 35 -9.71 3.73 -5.32
C GLU A 35 -10.46 2.40 -5.09
N ARG A 36 -10.22 1.37 -5.91
CA ARG A 36 -10.82 0.04 -5.75
C ARG A 36 -10.44 -0.59 -4.41
N LEU A 37 -9.20 -0.40 -3.98
CA LEU A 37 -8.69 -0.91 -2.71
C LEU A 37 -9.41 -0.24 -1.52
N MET A 38 -9.55 1.09 -1.53
CA MET A 38 -10.31 1.82 -0.51
C MET A 38 -11.79 1.43 -0.49
N VAL A 39 -12.41 1.20 -1.65
CA VAL A 39 -13.79 0.70 -1.76
C VAL A 39 -13.92 -0.71 -1.17
N ARG A 40 -12.97 -1.61 -1.45
CA ARG A 40 -12.94 -2.97 -0.90
C ARG A 40 -12.85 -2.98 0.63
N PHE A 41 -12.11 -2.04 1.22
CA PHE A 41 -12.04 -1.88 2.68
C PHE A 41 -13.24 -1.13 3.28
N GLY A 42 -14.18 -0.68 2.44
CA GLY A 42 -15.40 0.00 2.87
C GLY A 42 -15.16 1.43 3.36
N PHE A 43 -14.14 2.11 2.80
CA PHE A 43 -13.84 3.49 3.19
C PHE A 43 -14.87 4.47 2.64
N ASP A 44 -15.33 5.37 3.51
CA ASP A 44 -16.10 6.54 3.13
C ASP A 44 -15.21 7.68 2.62
N ALA A 45 -15.82 8.80 2.21
CA ALA A 45 -15.08 9.94 1.66
C ALA A 45 -14.08 10.56 2.66
N GLN A 46 -14.40 10.57 3.96
CA GLN A 46 -13.52 11.12 4.98
C GLN A 46 -12.31 10.21 5.21
N GLN A 47 -12.55 8.90 5.22
CA GLN A 47 -11.50 7.88 5.37
C GLN A 47 -10.58 7.82 4.15
N LYS A 48 -11.13 7.97 2.95
CA LYS A 48 -10.34 8.11 1.72
C LYS A 48 -9.43 9.33 1.79
N GLN A 49 -9.92 10.46 2.27
CA GLN A 49 -9.09 11.65 2.47
C GLN A 49 -7.99 11.42 3.51
N ALA A 50 -8.27 10.65 4.57
CA ALA A 50 -7.28 10.30 5.60
C ALA A 50 -6.12 9.44 5.06
N VAL A 51 -6.35 8.65 4.00
CA VAL A 51 -5.27 7.96 3.28
C VAL A 51 -4.28 8.98 2.72
N PHE A 52 -4.75 9.90 1.89
CA PHE A 52 -3.87 10.89 1.25
C PHE A 52 -3.19 11.82 2.25
N ASN A 53 -3.91 12.22 3.31
CA ASN A 53 -3.34 13.09 4.35
C ASN A 53 -2.21 12.42 5.16
N GLY A 54 -2.15 11.09 5.19
CA GLY A 54 -1.11 10.34 5.90
C GLY A 54 0.05 9.89 5.01
N VAL A 55 0.06 10.27 3.73
CA VAL A 55 1.20 10.05 2.84
C VAL A 55 2.27 11.10 3.12
N ASP A 56 3.46 10.64 3.48
CA ASP A 56 4.66 11.47 3.58
C ASP A 56 5.74 10.86 2.68
N ILE A 57 5.94 11.48 1.51
CA ILE A 57 6.90 11.01 0.50
C ILE A 57 8.34 11.07 1.03
N GLY A 58 8.62 11.92 2.03
CA GLY A 58 9.94 12.07 2.63
C GLY A 58 10.28 11.03 3.70
N GLN A 59 9.30 10.22 4.14
CA GLN A 59 9.50 9.22 5.18
C GLN A 59 9.66 7.82 4.57
N PRO A 60 10.60 6.97 5.03
CA PRO A 60 10.68 5.58 4.58
C PRO A 60 9.39 4.79 4.86
N ILE A 61 9.00 3.91 3.93
CA ILE A 61 7.81 3.05 4.12
C ILE A 61 8.00 2.03 5.25
N ASP A 62 9.24 1.73 5.62
CA ASP A 62 9.62 0.77 6.67
C ASP A 62 8.94 1.09 8.02
N ASP A 63 8.81 2.38 8.35
CA ASP A 63 8.17 2.84 9.60
C ASP A 63 6.67 2.49 9.64
N LYS A 64 6.00 2.48 8.48
CA LYS A 64 4.58 2.10 8.36
C LYS A 64 4.43 0.58 8.31
N LEU A 65 5.33 -0.11 7.62
CA LEU A 65 5.35 -1.58 7.58
C LEU A 65 5.61 -2.18 8.97
N ALA A 66 6.47 -1.55 9.77
CA ALA A 66 6.76 -1.94 11.15
C ALA A 66 5.50 -1.99 12.04
N GLN A 67 4.49 -1.17 11.73
CA GLN A 67 3.22 -1.10 12.47
C GLN A 67 2.23 -2.22 12.10
N LEU A 68 2.48 -2.95 11.01
CA LEU A 68 1.67 -4.10 10.58
C LEU A 68 2.21 -5.39 11.20
N ASP A 69 1.30 -6.27 11.63
CA ASP A 69 1.66 -7.64 12.02
C ASP A 69 2.07 -8.49 10.79
N ALA A 70 2.76 -9.61 11.03
CA ALA A 70 3.28 -10.46 9.95
C ALA A 70 2.19 -10.99 9.01
N ALA A 71 0.99 -11.28 9.53
CA ALA A 71 -0.13 -11.74 8.71
C ALA A 71 -0.65 -10.63 7.78
N SER A 72 -0.76 -9.41 8.29
CA SER A 72 -1.20 -8.23 7.55
C SER A 72 -0.18 -7.79 6.50
N ARG A 73 1.11 -7.92 6.84
CA ARG A 73 2.24 -7.76 5.92
C ARG A 73 2.18 -8.74 4.74
N MET A 74 1.98 -10.02 5.01
CA MET A 74 1.83 -11.04 3.96
C MET A 74 0.58 -10.81 3.11
N GLN A 75 -0.52 -10.37 3.71
CA GLN A 75 -1.73 -10.00 2.97
C GLN A 75 -1.46 -8.79 2.07
N LEU A 76 -0.70 -7.80 2.55
CA LEU A 76 -0.28 -6.63 1.76
C LEU A 76 0.51 -7.00 0.52
N LEU A 77 1.48 -7.89 0.67
CA LEU A 77 2.23 -8.37 -0.47
C LEU A 77 1.34 -9.11 -1.48
N GLY A 78 0.49 -10.03 -1.04
CA GLY A 78 -0.36 -10.80 -1.95
C GLY A 78 -1.38 -9.94 -2.69
N GLU A 79 -1.90 -8.88 -2.06
CA GLU A 79 -2.82 -7.94 -2.70
C GLU A 79 -2.10 -6.99 -3.67
N LEU A 80 -0.86 -6.58 -3.40
CA LEU A 80 -0.01 -5.84 -4.35
C LEU A 80 0.37 -6.69 -5.56
N GLU A 81 0.77 -7.94 -5.34
CA GLU A 81 1.06 -8.89 -6.43
C GLU A 81 -0.18 -9.17 -7.28
N ALA A 82 -1.35 -9.30 -6.65
CA ALA A 82 -2.61 -9.48 -7.38
C ALA A 82 -3.01 -8.23 -8.16
N ALA A 83 -2.69 -7.03 -7.65
CA ALA A 83 -2.95 -5.77 -8.34
C ALA A 83 -2.16 -5.65 -9.64
N ALA A 84 -0.84 -5.86 -9.56
CA ALA A 84 0.05 -5.81 -10.71
C ALA A 84 -0.29 -6.89 -11.76
N ALA A 85 -0.80 -8.04 -11.33
CA ALA A 85 -1.18 -9.12 -12.25
C ALA A 85 -2.48 -8.86 -13.05
N VAL A 86 -3.32 -7.88 -12.68
CA VAL A 86 -4.63 -7.65 -13.32
C VAL A 86 -4.52 -7.02 -14.70
N ASP A 87 -3.48 -6.26 -15.01
CA ASP A 87 -3.35 -5.57 -16.31
C ASP A 87 -2.60 -6.39 -17.39
N GLY A 88 -2.18 -7.62 -17.05
CA GLY A 88 -1.58 -8.56 -18.02
C GLY A 88 -0.13 -8.27 -18.39
N GLU A 89 0.39 -7.10 -18.06
CA GLU A 89 1.81 -6.76 -18.03
C GLU A 89 2.10 -6.08 -16.70
N ILE A 90 2.94 -6.70 -15.87
CA ILE A 90 3.52 -6.01 -14.71
C ILE A 90 4.58 -5.09 -15.28
N ASP A 91 4.41 -3.77 -15.15
CA ASP A 91 5.42 -2.83 -15.60
C ASP A 91 6.64 -2.82 -14.64
N GLU A 92 7.77 -2.22 -15.07
CA GLU A 92 8.99 -2.19 -14.24
C GLU A 92 8.75 -1.48 -12.89
N VAL A 93 7.84 -0.51 -12.83
CA VAL A 93 7.54 0.29 -11.64
C VAL A 93 6.72 -0.53 -10.63
N GLU A 94 5.70 -1.25 -11.08
CA GLU A 94 4.91 -2.17 -10.26
C GLU A 94 5.77 -3.31 -9.69
N LEU A 95 6.72 -3.82 -10.48
CA LEU A 95 7.71 -4.81 -10.03
C LEU A 95 8.64 -4.24 -8.96
N GLU A 96 9.12 -3.00 -9.12
CA GLU A 96 9.97 -2.32 -8.12
C GLU A 96 9.22 -2.11 -6.80
N ILE A 97 7.95 -1.68 -6.85
CA ILE A 97 7.09 -1.51 -5.68
C ILE A 97 6.88 -2.85 -4.96
N ILE A 98 6.57 -3.92 -5.70
CA ILE A 98 6.40 -5.26 -5.13
C ILE A 98 7.71 -5.74 -4.51
N ASP A 99 8.85 -5.54 -5.16
CA ASP A 99 10.15 -5.96 -4.66
C ASP A 99 10.59 -5.16 -3.43
N GLU A 100 10.27 -3.86 -3.34
CA GLU A 100 10.55 -3.05 -2.17
C GLU A 100 9.73 -3.51 -0.96
N VAL A 101 8.44 -3.81 -1.18
CA VAL A 101 7.61 -4.42 -0.14
C VAL A 101 8.14 -5.81 0.22
N ARG A 102 8.48 -6.67 -0.75
CA ARG A 102 9.09 -7.98 -0.46
C ARG A 102 10.36 -7.87 0.37
N ARG A 103 11.25 -6.91 0.08
CA ARG A 103 12.49 -6.69 0.83
C ARG A 103 12.20 -6.26 2.26
N ALA A 104 11.28 -5.31 2.44
CA ALA A 104 10.87 -4.86 3.76
C ALA A 104 10.13 -5.94 4.58
N LEU A 105 9.48 -6.91 3.91
CA LEU A 105 8.85 -8.07 4.55
C LEU A 105 9.83 -9.22 4.83
N ALA A 106 10.82 -9.42 3.97
CA ALA A 106 11.86 -10.43 4.14
C ALA A 106 12.88 -10.03 5.23
N GLY A 107 12.98 -8.73 5.55
CA GLY A 107 13.73 -8.22 6.68
C GLY A 107 12.83 -7.89 7.87
N ASP A 108 12.48 -8.86 8.72
CA ASP A 108 12.05 -8.55 10.08
C ASP A 108 13.28 -8.51 11.02
N PRO A 109 13.35 -7.54 11.95
CA PRO A 109 14.57 -7.06 12.59
C PRO A 109 15.04 -8.01 13.68
N SER A 110 16.03 -8.83 13.35
CA SER A 110 17.02 -9.28 14.33
C SER A 110 18.39 -8.72 13.91
N ALA A 111 18.52 -7.40 13.93
CA ALA A 111 19.80 -6.68 13.90
C ALA A 111 19.65 -5.36 14.67
#